data_AF-A0A6P0I085-F1
#
_entry.id   AF-A0A6P0I085-F1
#
_cell.length_a   1.000
_cell.length_b   1.000
_cell.length_c   1.000
_cell.angle_alpha   90.00
_cell.angle_beta   90.00
_cell.angle_gamma   90.00
#
_symmetry.space_group_name_H-M   'P 1'
#
loop_
_entity.id
_entity.type
_entity.pdbx_description
1 polymer ?
#
loop_
_entity_poly.entity_id
_entity_poly.type
_entity_poly.pdbx_seq_one_letter_code
_entity_poly.pdbx_strand_id
1 'polypeptide(L)'
;ADVSHYVRAGEPLDDEARSRGTSVYLVDRVIPMLPEVLSNDLCSLRPNEDRLAFSAVFELDTDAAVQGAWYGQTIIHSDKRFSYEEAQEVLNTGVGPLYSELETMMTLSRILRRKRHQNGAIAFEQPEVKFELDERGAPIKAYKKHRTETMMMIEDFMLLCNREVATDLNKQAKQENRDSLALGQYVKFSSFGFLTKA
;
A
#
# COMPACT_ATOMS: atom_id res chain seq x y z
N ALA A 1 -1.51 8.40 0.10
CA ALA A 1 -1.72 9.60 -0.73
C ALA A 1 -3.20 9.92 -0.75
N ASP A 2 -3.59 11.18 -0.61
CA ASP A 2 -5.00 11.59 -0.68
C ASP A 2 -5.41 11.87 -2.13
N VAL A 3 -5.76 10.80 -2.86
CA VAL A 3 -6.26 10.91 -4.24
C VAL A 3 -7.61 11.63 -4.29
N SER A 4 -8.44 11.45 -3.25
CA SER A 4 -9.78 12.03 -3.17
C SER A 4 -9.78 13.56 -3.08
N HIS A 5 -8.64 14.15 -2.69
CA HIS A 5 -8.44 15.59 -2.76
C HIS A 5 -8.52 16.12 -4.19
N TYR A 6 -7.97 15.37 -5.16
CA TYR A 6 -7.84 15.77 -6.56
C TYR A 6 -8.94 15.19 -7.47
N VAL A 7 -9.53 14.05 -7.09
CA VAL A 7 -10.59 13.38 -7.85
C VAL A 7 -11.90 13.52 -7.09
N ARG A 8 -12.72 14.52 -7.44
CA ARG A 8 -13.99 14.79 -6.76
C ARG A 8 -15.15 14.05 -7.40
N ALA A 9 -16.08 13.61 -6.56
CA ALA A 9 -17.22 12.81 -7.00
C ALA A 9 -18.08 13.57 -8.02
N GLY A 10 -18.34 12.94 -9.16
CA GLY A 10 -19.19 13.49 -10.23
C GLY A 10 -18.48 14.44 -11.20
N GLU A 11 -17.17 14.65 -11.05
CA GLU A 11 -16.38 15.39 -12.03
C GLU A 11 -15.92 14.48 -13.19
N PRO A 12 -15.57 15.03 -14.38
CA PRO A 12 -15.14 14.23 -15.52
C PRO A 12 -13.97 13.28 -15.22
N LEU A 13 -13.08 13.69 -14.31
CA LEU A 13 -11.95 12.87 -13.89
C LEU A 13 -12.37 11.64 -13.07
N ASP A 14 -13.40 11.77 -12.24
CA ASP A 14 -13.98 10.65 -11.48
C ASP A 14 -14.70 9.68 -12.43
N ASP A 15 -15.41 10.18 -13.44
CA ASP A 15 -16.04 9.33 -14.45
C ASP A 15 -15.02 8.53 -15.28
N GLU A 16 -13.92 9.17 -15.70
CA GLU A 16 -12.81 8.47 -16.37
C GLU A 16 -12.16 7.43 -15.44
N ALA A 17 -11.88 7.79 -14.18
CA ALA A 17 -11.31 6.87 -13.20
C ALA A 17 -12.25 5.67 -12.94
N ARG A 18 -13.55 5.90 -12.86
CA ARG A 18 -14.58 4.85 -12.75
C ARG A 18 -14.63 3.97 -13.99
N SER A 19 -14.54 4.55 -15.19
CA SER A 19 -14.53 3.81 -16.44
C SER A 19 -13.31 2.90 -16.57
N ARG A 20 -12.13 3.36 -16.13
CA ARG A 20 -10.90 2.54 -16.15
C ARG A 20 -10.87 1.50 -15.03
N GLY A 21 -11.35 1.84 -13.84
CA GLY A 21 -11.44 0.97 -12.66
C GLY A 21 -10.09 0.69 -11.96
N THR A 22 -9.02 0.39 -12.71
CA THR A 22 -7.67 0.14 -12.19
C THR A 22 -6.59 0.49 -13.21
N SER A 23 -5.35 0.63 -12.76
CA SER A 23 -4.19 0.73 -13.65
C SER A 23 -3.84 -0.66 -14.20
N VAL A 24 -3.58 -0.76 -15.50
CA VAL A 24 -3.20 -2.02 -16.15
C VAL A 24 -1.67 -2.06 -16.29
N TYR A 25 -1.04 -3.03 -15.64
CA TYR A 25 0.41 -3.24 -15.71
C TYR A 25 0.71 -4.30 -16.78
N LEU A 26 1.34 -3.86 -17.87
CA LEU A 26 1.86 -4.72 -18.93
C LEU A 26 3.35 -4.95 -18.71
N VAL A 27 3.93 -5.85 -19.51
CA VAL A 27 5.36 -6.19 -19.39
C VAL A 27 6.25 -4.98 -19.69
N ASP A 28 5.87 -4.14 -20.67
CA ASP A 28 6.67 -3.02 -21.17
C ASP A 28 6.19 -1.64 -20.70
N ARG A 29 4.96 -1.54 -20.17
CA ARG A 29 4.37 -0.25 -19.79
C ARG A 29 3.24 -0.38 -18.77
N VAL A 30 2.80 0.76 -18.27
CA VAL A 30 1.60 0.88 -17.44
C VAL A 30 0.59 1.75 -18.17
N ILE A 31 -0.67 1.30 -18.22
CA ILE A 31 -1.80 2.12 -18.62
C ILE A 31 -2.43 2.65 -17.33
N PRO A 32 -2.20 3.92 -16.96
CA PRO A 32 -2.58 4.40 -15.64
C PRO A 32 -4.08 4.67 -15.55
N MET A 33 -4.67 4.41 -14.38
CA MET A 33 -6.07 4.78 -14.08
C MET A 33 -6.28 6.29 -14.07
N LEU A 34 -5.27 7.04 -13.60
CA LEU A 34 -5.31 8.50 -13.47
C LEU A 34 -4.27 9.14 -14.39
N PRO A 35 -4.46 10.39 -14.82
CA PRO A 35 -3.45 11.15 -15.54
C PRO A 35 -2.08 11.11 -14.82
N GLU A 36 -0.99 11.07 -15.59
CA GLU A 36 0.37 10.94 -15.04
C GLU A 36 0.74 12.10 -14.10
N VAL A 37 0.24 13.31 -14.38
CA VAL A 37 0.44 14.47 -13.49
C VAL A 37 -0.13 14.24 -12.09
N LEU A 38 -1.20 13.46 -11.95
CA LEU A 38 -1.74 13.10 -10.65
C LEU A 38 -1.01 11.90 -10.06
N SER A 39 -0.87 10.81 -10.83
CA SER A 39 -0.35 9.55 -10.31
C SER A 39 1.16 9.57 -10.03
N ASN A 40 1.96 10.18 -10.91
CA ASN A 40 3.42 10.19 -10.80
C ASN A 40 3.97 11.42 -10.08
N ASP A 41 3.19 12.50 -9.95
CA ASP A 41 3.64 13.75 -9.33
C ASP A 41 2.83 14.10 -8.08
N LEU A 42 1.60 14.60 -8.20
CA LEU A 42 0.87 15.15 -7.04
C LEU A 42 0.52 14.11 -5.95
N CYS A 43 0.15 12.88 -6.35
CA CYS A 43 -0.18 11.80 -5.43
C CYS A 43 1.03 10.90 -5.11
N SER A 44 2.17 11.11 -5.76
CA SER A 44 3.37 10.33 -5.46
C SER A 44 3.97 10.81 -4.14
N LEU A 45 4.14 9.89 -3.19
CA LEU A 45 4.76 10.18 -1.89
C LEU A 45 6.28 10.23 -2.03
N ARG A 46 6.77 11.25 -2.75
CA ARG A 46 8.20 11.47 -2.98
C ARG A 46 8.89 11.88 -1.67
N PRO A 47 10.17 11.51 -1.49
CA PRO A 47 10.91 11.91 -0.31
C PRO A 47 11.26 13.40 -0.34
N ASN A 48 11.43 14.01 0.82
CA ASN A 48 11.81 15.40 1.04
C ASN A 48 10.80 16.45 0.52
N GLU A 49 9.52 16.07 0.41
CA GLU A 49 8.44 16.93 -0.06
C GLU A 49 7.18 16.71 0.77
N ASP A 50 6.45 17.79 1.06
CA ASP A 50 5.17 17.72 1.75
C ASP A 50 4.08 17.20 0.82
N ARG A 51 3.34 16.17 1.27
CA ARG A 51 2.32 15.49 0.47
C ARG A 51 1.05 15.30 1.27
N LEU A 52 -0.09 15.53 0.61
CA LEU A 52 -1.41 15.23 1.16
C LEU A 52 -1.61 13.72 1.27
N ALA A 53 -2.01 13.26 2.45
CA ALA A 53 -2.28 11.87 2.73
C ALA A 53 -3.61 11.72 3.49
N PHE A 54 -4.20 10.54 3.34
CA PHE A 54 -5.19 10.06 4.28
C PHE A 54 -4.51 8.97 5.09
N SER A 55 -4.41 9.15 6.39
CA SER A 55 -3.64 8.30 7.28
C SER A 55 -4.55 7.43 8.13
N ALA A 56 -4.11 6.19 8.35
CA ALA A 56 -4.59 5.32 9.40
C ALA A 56 -3.44 5.13 10.40
N VAL A 57 -3.64 5.55 11.65
CA VAL A 57 -2.66 5.44 12.74
C VAL A 57 -3.17 4.42 13.73
N PHE A 58 -2.34 3.41 14.03
CA PHE A 58 -2.69 2.33 14.94
C PHE A 58 -1.77 2.33 16.15
N GLU A 59 -2.36 2.20 17.33
CA GLU A 59 -1.63 1.91 18.57
C GLU A 59 -1.57 0.39 18.72
N LEU A 60 -0.36 -0.16 18.63
CA LEU A 60 -0.12 -1.61 18.74
C LEU A 60 0.61 -1.91 20.05
N ASP A 61 0.19 -2.96 20.73
CA ASP A 61 0.97 -3.53 21.84
C ASP A 61 2.14 -4.39 21.32
N THR A 62 2.91 -4.96 22.24
CA THR A 62 4.05 -5.84 21.93
C THR A 62 3.66 -7.14 21.23
N ASP A 63 2.39 -7.55 21.34
CA ASP A 63 1.83 -8.69 20.62
C ASP A 63 1.20 -8.28 19.28
N ALA A 64 1.41 -7.04 18.83
CA ALA A 64 0.80 -6.47 17.63
C ALA A 64 -0.75 -6.51 17.63
N ALA A 65 -1.38 -6.47 18.81
CA ALA A 65 -2.82 -6.25 18.93
C ALA A 65 -3.14 -4.76 18.90
N VAL A 66 -4.20 -4.40 18.15
CA VAL A 66 -4.66 -3.02 18.00
C VAL A 66 -5.39 -2.59 19.27
N GLN A 67 -4.84 -1.58 19.94
CA GLN A 67 -5.41 -0.96 21.14
C GLN A 67 -6.27 0.26 20.78
N GLY A 68 -5.86 0.98 19.72
CA GLY A 68 -6.53 2.18 19.24
C GLY A 68 -6.26 2.40 17.76
N ALA A 69 -7.17 3.12 17.11
CA ALA A 69 -7.06 3.52 15.72
C ALA A 69 -7.54 4.95 15.53
N TRP A 70 -6.84 5.72 14.71
CA TRP A 70 -7.24 7.05 14.25
C TRP A 70 -7.17 7.12 12.73
N TYR A 71 -8.14 7.77 12.11
CA TYR A 71 -8.23 7.94 10.67
C TYR A 71 -8.46 9.41 10.34
N GLY A 72 -7.76 9.94 9.33
CA GLY A 72 -8.00 11.31 8.90
C GLY A 72 -7.03 11.82 7.84
N GLN A 73 -7.35 13.00 7.32
CA GLN A 73 -6.49 13.72 6.39
C GLN A 73 -5.29 14.31 7.11
N THR A 74 -4.12 14.20 6.48
CA THR A 74 -2.83 14.62 7.02
C THR A 74 -1.96 15.25 5.91
N ILE A 75 -0.92 15.95 6.34
CA ILE A 75 0.22 16.31 5.51
C ILE A 75 1.41 15.51 6.04
N ILE A 76 2.12 14.81 5.16
CA ILE A 76 3.31 14.04 5.52
C ILE A 76 4.53 14.55 4.77
N HIS A 77 5.70 14.37 5.37
CA HIS A 77 7.00 14.60 4.77
C HIS A 77 7.78 13.29 4.80
N SER A 78 8.02 12.65 3.64
CA SER A 78 8.72 11.36 3.62
C SER A 78 10.22 11.58 3.72
N ASP A 79 10.86 11.11 4.80
CA ASP A 79 12.31 11.30 4.99
C ASP A 79 13.15 10.48 4.01
N LYS A 80 12.65 9.31 3.59
CA LYS A 80 13.38 8.39 2.71
C LYS A 80 12.45 7.53 1.88
N ARG A 81 12.85 7.33 0.62
CA ARG A 81 12.30 6.33 -0.28
C ARG A 81 13.21 5.11 -0.31
N PHE A 82 12.72 3.97 0.16
CA PHE A 82 13.41 2.68 0.07
C PHE A 82 12.89 1.85 -1.11
N SER A 83 13.80 1.15 -1.79
CA SER A 83 13.49 -0.12 -2.47
C SER A 83 13.36 -1.26 -1.46
N TYR A 84 12.75 -2.37 -1.86
CA TYR A 84 12.63 -3.55 -0.98
C TYR A 84 13.99 -4.14 -0.64
N GLU A 85 14.91 -4.13 -1.60
CA GLU A 85 16.27 -4.63 -1.50
C GLU A 85 17.09 -3.78 -0.53
N GLU A 86 17.03 -2.45 -0.64
CA GLU A 86 17.72 -1.54 0.29
C GLU A 86 17.21 -1.71 1.72
N ALA A 87 15.89 -1.76 1.93
CA ALA A 87 15.33 -1.97 3.26
C ALA A 87 15.71 -3.35 3.83
N GLN A 88 15.78 -4.37 2.96
CA GLN A 88 16.18 -5.73 3.36
C GLN A 88 17.65 -5.74 3.78
N GLU A 89 18.51 -5.02 3.07
CA GLU A 89 19.94 -4.93 3.39
C GLU A 89 20.19 -4.22 4.73
N VAL A 90 19.46 -3.14 5.02
CA VAL A 90 19.53 -2.46 6.32
C VAL A 90 19.14 -3.42 7.46
N LEU A 91 18.07 -4.20 7.26
CA LEU A 91 17.64 -5.20 8.24
C LEU A 91 18.63 -6.37 8.40
N ASN A 92 19.27 -6.80 7.32
CA ASN A 92 20.22 -7.91 7.35
C ASN A 92 21.52 -7.52 8.07
N THR A 93 21.99 -6.30 7.82
CA THR A 93 23.29 -5.81 8.34
C THR A 93 23.20 -5.24 9.74
N GLY A 94 22.00 -4.86 10.20
CA GLY A 94 21.84 -4.17 11.48
C GLY A 94 22.23 -2.70 11.46
N VAL A 95 22.59 -2.16 10.28
CA VAL A 95 23.21 -0.83 10.14
C VAL A 95 22.60 -0.12 8.94
N GLY A 96 22.19 1.12 9.14
CA GLY A 96 21.68 1.97 8.07
C GLY A 96 20.67 3.01 8.55
N PRO A 97 20.17 3.85 7.63
CA PRO A 97 19.14 4.83 7.96
C PRO A 97 17.86 4.11 8.43
N LEU A 98 17.23 4.64 9.48
CA LEU A 98 15.95 4.16 10.00
C LEU A 98 15.94 2.67 10.39
N TYR A 99 17.10 2.11 10.78
CA TYR A 99 17.20 0.70 11.17
C TYR A 99 16.24 0.34 12.31
N SER A 100 16.19 1.15 13.38
CA SER A 100 15.33 0.92 14.54
C SER A 100 13.85 0.83 14.17
N GLU A 101 13.40 1.70 13.27
CA GLU A 101 12.04 1.78 12.78
C GLU A 101 11.72 0.56 11.92
N LEU A 102 12.62 0.21 10.99
CA LEU A 102 12.49 -0.98 10.15
C LEU A 102 12.46 -2.27 11.00
N GLU A 103 13.33 -2.39 12.00
CA GLU A 103 13.39 -3.54 12.91
C GLU A 103 12.10 -3.68 13.72
N THR A 104 11.58 -2.56 14.24
CA THR A 104 10.31 -2.53 14.97
C THR A 104 9.16 -2.98 14.07
N MET A 105 9.06 -2.42 12.86
CA MET A 105 8.07 -2.81 11.86
C MET A 105 8.18 -4.30 11.49
N MET A 106 9.40 -4.79 11.28
CA MET A 106 9.66 -6.19 10.93
C MET A 106 9.20 -7.13 12.04
N THR A 107 9.52 -6.80 13.30
CA THR A 107 9.12 -7.57 14.49
C THR A 107 7.60 -7.69 14.57
N LEU A 108 6.88 -6.56 14.49
CA LEU A 108 5.42 -6.53 14.53
C LEU A 108 4.79 -7.29 13.35
N SER A 109 5.34 -7.13 12.13
CA SER A 109 4.84 -7.82 10.95
C SER A 109 4.90 -9.34 11.07
N ARG A 110 5.97 -9.89 11.64
CA ARG A 110 6.12 -11.33 11.87
C ARG A 110 5.06 -11.86 12.84
N ILE A 111 4.70 -11.07 13.86
CA ILE A 111 3.63 -11.43 14.80
C ILE A 111 2.26 -11.39 14.08
N LEU A 112 1.98 -10.34 13.32
CA LEU A 112 0.76 -10.21 12.51
C LEU A 112 0.61 -11.38 11.53
N ARG A 113 1.68 -11.73 10.81
CA ARG A 113 1.74 -12.85 9.84
C ARG A 113 1.43 -14.18 10.53
N ARG A 114 2.05 -14.44 11.69
CA ARG A 114 1.84 -15.66 12.47
C ARG A 114 0.40 -15.80 12.94
N LYS A 115 -0.16 -14.73 13.53
CA LYS A 115 -1.57 -14.69 13.97
C LYS A 115 -2.51 -14.92 12.79
N ARG A 116 -2.26 -14.28 11.64
CA ARG A 116 -3.04 -14.46 10.42
C ARG A 116 -3.05 -15.92 9.95
N HIS A 117 -1.89 -16.58 9.93
CA HIS A 117 -1.80 -18.01 9.58
C HIS A 117 -2.52 -18.92 10.58
N GLN A 118 -2.36 -18.66 11.88
CA GLN A 118 -3.06 -19.41 12.94
C GLN A 118 -4.59 -19.28 12.82
N ASN A 119 -5.07 -18.14 12.32
CA ASN A 119 -6.49 -17.89 12.05
C ASN A 119 -6.96 -18.44 10.69
N GLY A 120 -6.18 -19.31 10.04
CA GLY A 120 -6.60 -20.03 8.82
C GLY A 120 -6.35 -19.30 7.51
N ALA A 121 -5.53 -18.25 7.49
CA ALA A 121 -5.15 -17.62 6.22
C ALA A 121 -4.29 -18.56 5.38
N ILE A 122 -4.67 -18.73 4.12
CA ILE A 122 -3.93 -19.53 3.14
C ILE A 122 -3.06 -18.60 2.30
N ALA A 123 -1.75 -18.84 2.27
CA ALA A 123 -0.84 -18.16 1.37
C ALA A 123 -0.78 -18.91 0.02
N PHE A 124 -1.45 -18.40 -1.00
CA PHE A 124 -1.28 -18.88 -2.37
C PHE A 124 -0.06 -18.21 -2.99
N GLU A 125 1.11 -18.82 -2.82
CA GLU A 125 2.32 -18.35 -3.50
C GLU A 125 2.34 -18.89 -4.93
N GLN A 126 1.98 -18.03 -5.89
CA GLN A 126 2.23 -18.32 -7.30
C GLN A 126 3.57 -17.70 -7.70
N PRO A 127 4.45 -18.45 -8.41
CA PRO A 127 5.69 -17.89 -8.90
C PRO A 127 5.40 -16.79 -9.91
N GLU A 128 5.65 -15.54 -9.52
CA GLU A 128 5.57 -14.37 -10.40
C GLU A 128 6.84 -14.30 -11.27
N VAL A 129 6.67 -14.12 -12.58
CA VAL A 129 7.77 -13.98 -13.54
C VAL A 129 7.91 -12.51 -13.94
N LYS A 130 9.11 -11.96 -13.81
CA LYS A 130 9.46 -10.62 -14.33
C LYS A 130 10.34 -10.78 -15.55
N PHE A 131 10.18 -9.87 -16.52
CA PHE A 131 10.96 -9.84 -17.74
C PHE A 131 11.95 -8.68 -17.72
N GLU A 132 13.15 -8.93 -18.24
CA GLU A 132 14.10 -7.90 -18.63
C GLU A 132 13.91 -7.64 -20.12
N LEU A 133 13.72 -6.38 -20.49
CA LEU A 133 13.47 -5.96 -21.88
C LEU A 133 14.68 -5.23 -22.43
N ASP A 134 14.94 -5.36 -23.73
CA ASP A 134 15.89 -4.52 -24.45
C ASP A 134 15.31 -3.12 -24.76
N GLU A 135 16.12 -2.27 -25.40
CA GLU A 135 15.73 -0.91 -25.80
C GLU A 135 14.53 -0.86 -26.76
N ARG A 136 14.21 -1.96 -27.44
CA ARG A 136 13.08 -2.09 -28.36
C ARG A 136 11.85 -2.72 -27.69
N GLY A 137 11.93 -3.03 -26.40
CA GLY A 137 10.86 -3.67 -25.62
C GLY A 137 10.77 -5.19 -25.81
N ALA A 138 11.76 -5.83 -26.43
CA ALA A 138 11.78 -7.28 -26.60
C ALA A 138 12.35 -7.97 -25.34
N PRO A 139 11.72 -9.04 -24.83
CA PRO A 139 12.18 -9.72 -23.63
C PRO A 139 13.49 -10.48 -23.90
N ILE A 140 14.54 -10.11 -23.17
CA ILE A 140 15.87 -10.75 -23.23
C ILE A 140 16.06 -11.78 -22.12
N LYS A 141 15.32 -11.65 -21.01
CA LYS A 141 15.42 -12.56 -19.87
C LYS A 141 14.10 -12.65 -19.12
N ALA A 142 13.79 -13.84 -18.62
CA ALA A 142 12.71 -14.05 -17.66
C ALA A 142 13.32 -14.56 -16.36
N TYR A 143 12.92 -13.99 -15.22
CA TYR A 143 13.35 -14.43 -13.90
C TYR A 143 12.17 -14.52 -12.95
N LYS A 144 12.25 -15.47 -12.01
CA LYS A 144 11.27 -15.59 -10.94
C LYS A 144 11.52 -14.47 -9.94
N LYS A 145 10.48 -13.72 -9.62
CA LYS A 145 10.53 -12.70 -8.58
C LYS A 145 10.60 -13.40 -7.23
N HIS A 146 11.65 -13.12 -6.47
CA HIS A 146 11.79 -13.64 -5.12
C HIS A 146 11.04 -12.71 -4.15
N ARG A 147 10.18 -13.29 -3.32
CA ARG A 147 9.43 -12.56 -2.29
C ARG A 147 10.32 -12.36 -1.06
N THR A 148 10.71 -11.13 -0.77
CA THR A 148 11.59 -10.80 0.37
C THR A 148 10.79 -10.63 1.67
N GLU A 149 11.46 -10.69 2.83
CA GLU A 149 10.81 -10.40 4.12
C GLU A 149 10.26 -8.96 4.15
N THR A 150 10.95 -7.99 3.54
CA THR A 150 10.46 -6.61 3.42
C THR A 150 9.20 -6.47 2.59
N MET A 151 9.05 -7.24 1.50
CA MET A 151 7.82 -7.30 0.73
C MET A 151 6.66 -7.82 1.60
N MET A 152 6.90 -8.89 2.35
CA MET A 152 5.87 -9.47 3.22
C MET A 152 5.55 -8.59 4.44
N MET A 153 6.53 -7.84 4.96
CA MET A 153 6.32 -6.85 6.02
C MET A 153 5.31 -5.78 5.59
N ILE A 154 5.50 -5.19 4.40
CA ILE A 154 4.55 -4.21 3.85
C ILE A 154 3.18 -4.85 3.64
N GLU A 155 3.11 -6.06 3.10
CA GLU A 155 1.84 -6.79 2.94
C GLU A 155 1.07 -6.92 4.26
N ASP A 156 1.72 -7.32 5.35
CA ASP A 156 1.02 -7.51 6.62
C ASP A 156 0.43 -6.21 7.17
N PHE A 157 1.14 -5.09 7.05
CA PHE A 157 0.62 -3.78 7.45
C PHE A 157 -0.50 -3.29 6.53
N MET A 158 -0.42 -3.55 5.23
CA MET A 158 -1.52 -3.24 4.30
C MET A 158 -2.76 -4.07 4.60
N LEU A 159 -2.60 -5.35 4.93
CA LEU A 159 -3.70 -6.22 5.35
C LEU A 159 -4.30 -5.79 6.69
N LEU A 160 -3.47 -5.41 7.66
CA LEU A 160 -3.92 -4.82 8.92
C LEU A 160 -4.78 -3.57 8.64
N CYS A 161 -4.23 -2.62 7.88
CA CYS A 161 -4.92 -1.37 7.55
C CYS A 161 -6.28 -1.62 6.89
N ASN A 162 -6.32 -2.45 5.84
CA ASN A 162 -7.56 -2.76 5.13
C ASN A 162 -8.59 -3.43 6.03
N ARG A 163 -8.16 -4.36 6.91
CA ARG A 163 -9.05 -5.03 7.86
C ARG A 163 -9.64 -4.04 8.87
N GLU A 164 -8.81 -3.18 9.46
CA GLU A 164 -9.27 -2.23 10.48
C GLU A 164 -10.19 -1.17 9.88
N VAL A 165 -9.86 -0.62 8.69
CA VAL A 165 -10.75 0.32 7.98
C VAL A 165 -12.08 -0.35 7.62
N ALA A 166 -12.07 -1.56 7.08
CA ALA A 166 -13.30 -2.28 6.75
C ALA A 166 -14.15 -2.57 8.00
N THR A 167 -13.49 -2.90 9.12
CA THR A 167 -14.16 -3.13 10.41
C THR A 167 -14.78 -1.84 10.94
N ASP A 168 -14.07 -0.72 10.86
CA ASP A 168 -14.54 0.58 11.31
C ASP A 168 -15.73 1.08 10.48
N LEU A 169 -15.62 1.04 9.14
CA LEU A 169 -16.72 1.38 8.24
C LEU A 169 -17.98 0.54 8.50
N ASN A 170 -17.83 -0.76 8.76
CA ASN A 170 -18.96 -1.63 9.08
C ASN A 170 -19.59 -1.29 10.44
N LYS A 171 -18.80 -0.86 11.44
CA LYS A 171 -19.32 -0.38 12.72
C LYS A 171 -20.13 0.91 12.53
N GLN A 172 -19.57 1.88 11.80
CA GLN A 172 -20.25 3.14 11.49
C GLN A 172 -21.56 2.90 10.72
N ALA A 173 -21.54 2.02 9.71
CA ALA A 173 -22.73 1.65 8.94
C ALA A 173 -23.87 1.12 9.82
N LYS A 174 -23.54 0.22 10.75
CA LYS A 174 -24.51 -0.34 11.70
C LYS A 174 -25.08 0.73 12.64
N GLN A 175 -24.26 1.69 13.07
CA GLN A 175 -24.71 2.80 13.92
C GLN A 175 -25.65 3.75 13.17
N GLU A 176 -25.38 4.00 11.89
CA GLU A 176 -26.22 4.83 11.02
C GLU A 176 -27.44 4.09 10.44
N ASN A 177 -27.60 2.80 10.75
CA ASN A 177 -28.61 1.92 10.16
C ASN A 177 -28.59 1.93 8.61
N ARG A 178 -27.38 1.99 8.04
CA ARG A 178 -27.10 1.99 6.60
C ARG A 178 -26.40 0.70 6.19
N ASP A 179 -26.50 0.37 4.91
CA ASP A 179 -25.69 -0.69 4.32
C ASP A 179 -24.21 -0.26 4.31
N SER A 180 -23.31 -1.13 4.78
CA SER A 180 -21.86 -0.87 4.79
C SER A 180 -21.30 -0.69 3.37
N LEU A 181 -21.96 -1.27 2.35
CA LEU A 181 -21.63 -1.05 0.95
C LEU A 181 -21.87 0.40 0.50
N ALA A 182 -22.86 1.10 1.08
CA ALA A 182 -23.16 2.49 0.75
C ALA A 182 -22.11 3.46 1.28
N LEU A 183 -21.46 3.14 2.41
CA LEU A 183 -20.34 3.90 2.97
C LEU A 183 -19.01 3.55 2.28
N GLY A 184 -18.82 2.30 1.88
CA GLY A 184 -17.65 1.83 1.14
C GLY A 184 -17.50 2.43 -0.27
N GLN A 185 -18.57 2.92 -0.89
CA GLN A 185 -18.50 3.63 -2.18
C GLN A 185 -17.70 4.94 -2.10
N TYR A 186 -17.62 5.56 -0.92
CA TYR A 186 -16.80 6.75 -0.67
C TYR A 186 -15.35 6.40 -0.28
N VAL A 187 -15.11 5.13 0.08
CA VAL A 187 -13.79 4.58 0.38
C VAL A 187 -13.42 3.58 -0.70
N LYS A 188 -13.34 4.06 -1.95
CA LYS A 188 -12.61 3.32 -2.97
C LYS A 188 -11.15 3.34 -2.57
N PHE A 189 -10.66 2.21 -2.08
CA PHE A 189 -9.25 1.96 -1.80
C PHE A 189 -8.44 2.13 -3.09
N SER A 190 -8.02 3.36 -3.38
CA SER A 190 -6.80 3.56 -4.17
C SER A 190 -5.69 2.95 -3.35
N SER A 191 -5.07 1.90 -3.88
CA SER A 191 -3.88 1.21 -3.39
C SER A 191 -3.08 2.13 -2.45
N PHE A 192 -3.03 1.81 -1.15
CA PHE A 192 -2.17 2.53 -0.21
C PHE A 192 -0.74 2.38 -0.72
N GLY A 193 -0.27 3.43 -1.41
CA GLY A 193 0.98 3.43 -2.12
C GLY A 193 2.14 3.53 -1.14
N PHE A 194 2.68 2.39 -0.73
CA PHE A 194 4.13 2.26 -0.68
C PHE A 194 4.56 1.90 -2.12
N LEU A 195 4.79 2.93 -2.93
CA LEU A 195 5.28 2.77 -4.30
C LEU A 195 6.77 2.42 -4.28
N THR A 196 7.05 1.14 -4.06
CA THR A 196 8.21 0.49 -4.68
C THR A 196 7.94 0.42 -6.18
N LYS A 197 8.31 1.50 -6.90
CA LYS A 197 8.66 1.32 -8.31
C LYS A 197 9.94 0.50 -8.30
N ALA A 198 9.83 -0.77 -8.66
CA ALA A 198 10.94 -1.58 -9.16
C ALA A 198 11.17 -1.31 -10.65
#